data_AF-A0A426UYZ9-F1
#
_entry.id   AF-A0A426UYZ9-F1
#
_cell.length_a   1.000
_cell.length_b   1.000
_cell.length_c   1.000
_cell.angle_alpha   90.00
_cell.angle_beta   90.00
_cell.angle_gamma   90.00
#
_symmetry.space_group_name_H-M   'P 1'
#
loop_
_entity.id
_entity.type
_entity.pdbx_description
1 polymer ?
#
loop_
_entity_poly.entity_id
_entity_poly.type
_entity_poly.pdbx_seq_one_letter_code
_entity_poly.pdbx_strand_id
1 'polypeptide(L)'
;MRHLAGRLLTAAALPVTLLTVASPAHAQSSEPFAEPAAAASSWLVAQSDGTAWNQDPSTSLDAVLALLAAGVGGDQVETTLGWLNDPAVLDPYVNTAADGAAGFNAGSAGKVMYTVATAGGDPTGFGGIRLAEEVAAAQTANGTYGDGTAGSTAWAVLGLSRTDTPAGETAAAGFAAVQCPDGGFNYADVDGGDDCVSDPDTTGLAVSALVTLGEPAAATLESAVAWLESAQTEDGGFDGGFGANANSTAMAAQALLAADRTEAAERAVAFLLTLQFDCAGAAPGAFMYTDPEDPEFGEATRLLATAQAIVPVAGQDLATLDGSGAEPGVAANPCESAVADDDATAAGEDGSGSTSWLPWAIVAAVVVIGALILAFALRARRSGADANGSAEAAPVADAPETPAAGGESTADEPQADKGKDK
;
A
#
# COMPACT_ATOMS: atom_id res chain seq x y z
N MET A 1 -38.66 56.62 -52.89
CA MET A 1 -38.07 57.97 -52.77
C MET A 1 -37.45 58.11 -51.38
N ARG A 2 -36.13 58.35 -51.34
CA ARG A 2 -35.35 59.19 -50.39
C ARG A 2 -35.61 59.00 -48.88
N HIS A 3 -34.72 58.32 -48.14
CA HIS A 3 -33.43 58.76 -47.55
C HIS A 3 -33.58 59.34 -46.14
N LEU A 4 -32.85 58.74 -45.17
CA LEU A 4 -31.87 59.34 -44.24
C LEU A 4 -31.63 58.36 -43.08
N ALA A 5 -30.46 57.70 -43.02
CA ALA A 5 -29.31 58.05 -42.18
C ALA A 5 -29.61 57.83 -40.67
N GLY A 6 -28.99 56.91 -39.94
CA GLY A 6 -27.56 56.60 -39.88
C GLY A 6 -27.05 57.06 -38.52
N ARG A 7 -26.92 56.13 -37.55
CA ARG A 7 -26.13 56.30 -36.33
C ARG A 7 -25.55 54.96 -35.90
N LEU A 8 -24.26 54.78 -36.18
CA LEU A 8 -23.39 53.79 -35.55
C LEU A 8 -23.21 54.20 -34.09
N LEU A 9 -23.58 53.31 -33.17
CA LEU A 9 -23.16 53.36 -31.77
C LEU A 9 -21.99 52.37 -31.62
N THR A 10 -20.78 52.89 -31.62
CA THR A 10 -19.58 52.19 -31.15
C THR A 10 -19.69 52.03 -29.64
N ALA A 11 -20.06 50.83 -29.17
CA ALA A 11 -19.94 50.46 -27.78
C ALA A 11 -18.46 50.12 -27.51
N ALA A 12 -17.79 50.95 -26.71
CA ALA A 12 -16.47 50.65 -26.18
C ALA A 12 -16.60 49.50 -25.17
N ALA A 13 -16.14 48.31 -25.54
CA ALA A 13 -16.00 47.19 -24.61
C ALA A 13 -14.77 47.46 -23.72
N LEU A 14 -15.02 47.79 -22.45
CA LEU A 14 -14.00 47.75 -21.41
C LEU A 14 -13.58 46.29 -21.19
N PRO A 15 -12.27 45.96 -21.22
CA PRO A 15 -11.83 44.65 -20.76
C PRO A 15 -12.06 44.59 -19.24
N VAL A 16 -13.05 43.81 -18.83
CA VAL A 16 -13.18 43.37 -17.44
C VAL A 16 -12.08 42.32 -17.25
N THR A 17 -10.94 42.74 -16.71
CA THR A 17 -9.95 41.84 -16.15
C THR A 17 -10.57 41.17 -14.93
N LEU A 18 -11.14 39.98 -15.12
CA LEU A 18 -11.41 39.05 -14.04
C LEU A 18 -10.06 38.68 -13.42
N LEU A 19 -9.73 39.31 -12.29
CA LEU A 19 -8.75 38.75 -11.37
C LEU A 19 -9.35 37.45 -10.83
N THR A 20 -8.98 36.34 -11.45
CA THR A 20 -9.07 35.03 -10.81
C THR A 20 -8.14 35.10 -9.60
N VAL A 21 -8.71 35.26 -8.41
CA VAL A 21 -7.99 34.98 -7.18
C VAL A 21 -7.76 33.48 -7.22
N ALA A 22 -6.58 33.05 -7.65
CA ALA A 22 -6.15 31.69 -7.43
C ALA A 22 -6.14 31.51 -5.91
N SER A 23 -7.08 30.72 -5.39
CA SER A 23 -6.96 30.21 -4.03
C SER A 23 -5.57 29.60 -3.91
N PRO A 24 -4.78 29.90 -2.87
CA PRO A 24 -3.54 29.18 -2.66
C PRO A 24 -3.92 27.70 -2.55
N ALA A 25 -3.43 26.90 -3.50
CA ALA A 25 -3.34 25.46 -3.29
C ALA A 25 -2.71 25.30 -1.91
N HIS A 26 -3.42 24.65 -0.99
CA HIS A 26 -2.91 24.39 0.35
C HIS A 26 -1.74 23.43 0.18
N ALA A 27 -0.55 23.97 -0.05
CA ALA A 27 0.67 23.20 -0.01
C ALA A 27 0.79 22.66 1.41
N GLN A 28 0.71 21.34 1.55
CA GLN A 28 0.98 20.66 2.80
C GLN A 28 2.39 21.07 3.25
N SER A 29 2.49 21.54 4.49
CA SER A 29 3.76 21.75 5.18
C SER A 29 4.48 20.40 5.27
N SER A 30 5.67 20.33 4.69
CA SER A 30 6.40 19.10 4.36
C SER A 30 7.04 18.35 5.54
N GLU A 31 6.62 18.62 6.78
CA GLU A 31 7.20 17.91 7.94
C GLU A 31 6.34 16.66 8.23
N PRO A 32 6.84 15.46 7.95
CA PRO A 32 6.13 14.22 8.27
C PRO A 32 5.96 14.08 9.79
N PHE A 33 4.94 13.35 10.21
CA PHE A 33 4.79 13.00 11.63
C PHE A 33 6.02 12.21 12.11
N ALA A 34 6.42 12.43 13.37
CA ALA A 34 7.44 11.62 14.01
C ALA A 34 7.02 10.14 14.09
N GLU A 35 5.72 9.89 14.31
CA GLU A 35 5.10 8.57 14.36
C GLU A 35 3.93 8.50 13.35
N PRO A 36 4.20 8.29 12.04
CA PRO A 36 3.18 8.32 10.99
C PRO A 36 2.03 7.33 11.22
N ALA A 37 2.33 6.10 11.63
CA ALA A 37 1.31 5.08 11.92
C ALA A 37 0.41 5.52 13.09
N ALA A 38 0.98 6.03 14.19
CA ALA A 38 0.20 6.47 15.35
C ALA A 38 -0.70 7.68 15.02
N ALA A 39 -0.23 8.62 14.19
CA ALA A 39 -1.04 9.73 13.71
C ALA A 39 -2.24 9.25 12.89
N ALA A 40 -2.01 8.31 11.97
CA ALA A 40 -3.04 7.68 11.16
C ALA A 40 -4.04 6.89 12.01
N SER A 41 -3.58 6.11 13.00
CA SER A 41 -4.44 5.38 13.94
C SER A 41 -5.33 6.32 14.75
N SER A 42 -4.83 7.49 15.13
CA SER A 42 -5.60 8.50 15.87
C SER A 42 -6.75 9.04 15.02
N TRP A 43 -6.49 9.36 13.75
CA TRP A 43 -7.54 9.75 12.81
C TRP A 43 -8.54 8.61 12.57
N LEU A 44 -8.03 7.38 12.41
CA LEU A 44 -8.83 6.19 12.13
C LEU A 44 -9.84 5.93 13.27
N VAL A 45 -9.40 5.92 14.54
CA VAL A 45 -10.31 5.78 15.70
C VAL A 45 -11.36 6.88 15.73
N ALA A 46 -11.01 8.11 15.38
CA ALA A 46 -11.97 9.21 15.33
C ALA A 46 -13.08 9.03 14.26
N GLN A 47 -12.89 8.14 13.28
CA GLN A 47 -13.91 7.79 12.28
C GLN A 47 -14.87 6.69 12.74
N SER A 48 -14.59 6.03 13.87
CA SER A 48 -15.50 5.01 14.41
C SER A 48 -16.78 5.65 14.96
N ASP A 49 -17.89 4.94 14.86
CA ASP A 49 -19.12 5.29 15.59
C ASP A 49 -19.11 4.86 17.07
N GLY A 50 -17.96 4.42 17.56
CA GLY A 50 -17.71 3.87 18.88
C GLY A 50 -17.69 2.35 18.91
N THR A 51 -18.31 1.68 17.93
CA THR A 51 -18.33 0.21 17.85
C THR A 51 -17.68 -0.34 16.60
N ALA A 52 -17.85 0.34 15.47
CA ALA A 52 -17.42 -0.14 14.17
C ALA A 52 -17.08 1.05 13.27
N TRP A 53 -16.64 0.72 12.05
CA TRP A 53 -16.49 1.69 10.97
C TRP A 53 -17.54 1.40 9.91
N ASN A 54 -18.36 2.42 9.59
CA ASN A 54 -19.47 2.33 8.64
C ASN A 54 -20.49 1.21 8.92
N GLN A 55 -20.50 0.63 10.13
CA GLN A 55 -21.24 -0.59 10.46
C GLN A 55 -20.99 -1.74 9.45
N ASP A 56 -19.79 -1.77 8.86
CA ASP A 56 -19.38 -2.76 7.87
C ASP A 56 -18.29 -3.67 8.45
N PRO A 57 -18.51 -5.00 8.52
CA PRO A 57 -17.53 -5.94 9.05
C PRO A 57 -16.18 -5.91 8.32
N SER A 58 -16.17 -5.81 6.99
CA SER A 58 -14.91 -5.85 6.22
C SER A 58 -14.02 -4.65 6.54
N THR A 59 -14.62 -3.46 6.48
CA THR A 59 -13.99 -2.18 6.80
C THR A 59 -13.52 -2.14 8.25
N SER A 60 -14.33 -2.65 9.17
CA SER A 60 -13.99 -2.68 10.59
C SER A 60 -12.83 -3.64 10.87
N LEU A 61 -12.74 -4.77 10.17
CA LEU A 61 -11.60 -5.69 10.26
C LEU A 61 -10.32 -5.04 9.73
N ASP A 62 -10.36 -4.29 8.61
CA ASP A 62 -9.20 -3.54 8.12
C ASP A 62 -8.74 -2.50 9.15
N ALA A 63 -9.68 -1.78 9.77
CA ALA A 63 -9.36 -0.81 10.80
C ALA A 63 -8.75 -1.47 12.05
N VAL A 64 -9.27 -2.62 12.48
CA VAL A 64 -8.71 -3.39 13.59
C VAL A 64 -7.29 -3.87 13.27
N LEU A 65 -7.03 -4.42 12.07
CA LEU A 65 -5.70 -4.83 11.65
C LEU A 65 -4.71 -3.67 11.63
N ALA A 66 -5.15 -2.48 11.21
CA ALA A 66 -4.36 -1.26 11.24
C ALA A 66 -3.95 -0.89 12.68
N LEU A 67 -4.89 -0.90 13.62
CA LEU A 67 -4.63 -0.61 15.03
C LEU A 67 -3.66 -1.61 15.66
N LEU A 68 -3.88 -2.90 15.38
CA LEU A 68 -3.00 -3.99 15.81
C LEU A 68 -1.58 -3.84 15.25
N ALA A 69 -1.44 -3.46 13.97
CA ALA A 69 -0.14 -3.23 13.36
C ALA A 69 0.60 -2.01 13.94
N ALA A 70 -0.13 -0.94 14.27
CA ALA A 70 0.44 0.21 14.97
C ALA A 70 0.69 -0.04 16.47
N GLY A 71 0.25 -1.19 17.01
CA GLY A 71 0.41 -1.55 18.42
C GLY A 71 -0.39 -0.67 19.38
N VAL A 72 -1.53 -0.13 18.95
CA VAL A 72 -2.35 0.83 19.70
C VAL A 72 -3.85 0.54 19.58
N GLY A 73 -4.69 1.24 20.34
CA GLY A 73 -6.14 1.16 20.22
C GLY A 73 -6.78 -0.16 20.68
N GLY A 74 -6.14 -0.89 21.59
CA GLY A 74 -6.63 -2.17 22.12
C GLY A 74 -8.07 -2.12 22.65
N ASP A 75 -8.49 -1.02 23.30
CA ASP A 75 -9.87 -0.86 23.80
C ASP A 75 -10.88 -0.81 22.63
N GLN A 76 -10.52 -0.15 21.53
CA GLN A 76 -11.34 -0.08 20.32
C GLN A 76 -11.35 -1.43 19.60
N VAL A 77 -10.23 -2.14 19.56
CA VAL A 77 -10.14 -3.51 19.03
C VAL A 77 -11.09 -4.44 19.78
N GLU A 78 -11.04 -4.46 21.11
CA GLU A 78 -11.92 -5.30 21.94
C GLU A 78 -13.39 -4.95 21.70
N THR A 79 -13.74 -3.66 21.68
CA THR A 79 -15.10 -3.20 21.43
C THR A 79 -15.62 -3.64 20.05
N THR A 80 -14.78 -3.53 19.03
CA THR A 80 -15.14 -3.86 17.64
C THR A 80 -15.29 -5.36 17.43
N LEU A 81 -14.38 -6.17 18.00
CA LEU A 81 -14.53 -7.63 17.99
C LEU A 81 -15.74 -8.08 18.81
N GLY A 82 -16.06 -7.39 19.91
CA GLY A 82 -17.30 -7.63 20.66
C GLY A 82 -18.56 -7.39 19.84
N TRP A 83 -18.59 -6.32 19.03
CA TRP A 83 -19.68 -6.05 18.08
C TRP A 83 -19.76 -7.11 16.97
N LEU A 84 -18.62 -7.46 16.36
CA LEU A 84 -18.56 -8.45 15.29
C LEU A 84 -18.96 -9.85 15.78
N ASN A 85 -18.78 -10.15 17.08
CA ASN A 85 -19.15 -11.43 17.67
C ASN A 85 -20.68 -11.62 17.82
N ASP A 86 -21.51 -10.60 17.56
CA ASP A 86 -22.95 -10.78 17.45
C ASP A 86 -23.28 -11.61 16.19
N PRO A 87 -23.97 -12.76 16.31
CA PRO A 87 -24.36 -13.56 15.15
C PRO A 87 -25.16 -12.78 14.09
N ALA A 88 -25.93 -11.76 14.48
CA ALA A 88 -26.67 -10.92 13.53
C ALA A 88 -25.75 -10.04 12.66
N VAL A 89 -24.53 -9.77 13.12
CA VAL A 89 -23.49 -9.04 12.38
C VAL A 89 -22.59 -10.01 11.62
N LEU A 90 -22.15 -11.08 12.27
CA LEU A 90 -21.22 -12.04 11.69
C LEU A 90 -21.84 -12.88 10.57
N ASP A 91 -23.05 -13.41 10.79
CA ASP A 91 -23.67 -14.40 9.90
C ASP A 91 -23.81 -13.87 8.46
N PRO A 92 -24.33 -12.65 8.21
CA PRO A 92 -24.38 -12.11 6.85
C PRO A 92 -23.00 -11.92 6.21
N TYR A 93 -21.96 -11.64 7.00
CA TYR A 93 -20.62 -11.42 6.48
C TYR A 93 -19.94 -12.72 6.03
N VAL A 94 -20.08 -13.80 6.81
CA VAL A 94 -19.43 -15.08 6.51
C VAL A 94 -20.32 -16.06 5.73
N ASN A 95 -21.62 -15.80 5.59
CA ASN A 95 -22.58 -16.63 4.84
C ASN A 95 -23.20 -15.92 3.61
N THR A 96 -22.51 -14.90 3.07
CA THR A 96 -22.83 -14.30 1.77
C THR A 96 -21.67 -14.49 0.80
N ALA A 97 -21.91 -15.20 -0.29
CA ALA A 97 -20.94 -15.40 -1.37
C ALA A 97 -20.64 -14.09 -2.12
N ALA A 98 -19.54 -14.05 -2.86
CA ALA A 98 -19.07 -12.86 -3.56
C ALA A 98 -20.10 -12.28 -4.56
N ASP A 99 -20.97 -13.11 -5.13
CA ASP A 99 -22.05 -12.71 -6.04
C ASP A 99 -23.32 -12.20 -5.32
N GLY A 100 -23.29 -12.12 -3.99
CA GLY A 100 -24.41 -11.73 -3.14
C GLY A 100 -25.42 -12.85 -2.88
N ALA A 101 -25.15 -14.07 -3.35
CA ALA A 101 -25.97 -15.23 -3.01
C ALA A 101 -25.68 -15.72 -1.58
N ALA A 102 -26.65 -16.39 -0.97
CA ALA A 102 -26.42 -17.08 0.29
C ALA A 102 -25.40 -18.22 0.09
N GLY A 103 -24.33 -18.23 0.88
CA GLY A 103 -23.26 -19.22 0.79
C GLY A 103 -22.08 -18.87 1.66
N PHE A 104 -21.39 -19.89 2.18
CA PHE A 104 -20.24 -19.68 3.05
C PHE A 104 -19.09 -18.98 2.31
N ASN A 105 -18.61 -17.88 2.86
CA ASN A 105 -17.55 -17.04 2.32
C ASN A 105 -16.24 -17.32 3.07
N ALA A 106 -15.43 -18.23 2.50
CA ALA A 106 -14.19 -18.67 3.11
C ALA A 106 -13.17 -17.53 3.30
N GLY A 107 -13.13 -16.57 2.37
CA GLY A 107 -12.25 -15.40 2.48
C GLY A 107 -12.64 -14.50 3.66
N SER A 108 -13.93 -14.15 3.77
CA SER A 108 -14.44 -13.33 4.88
C SER A 108 -14.25 -14.02 6.22
N ALA A 109 -14.58 -15.32 6.30
CA ALA A 109 -14.33 -16.13 7.50
C ALA A 109 -12.84 -16.18 7.85
N GLY A 110 -11.96 -16.38 6.87
CA GLY A 110 -10.51 -16.37 7.05
C GLY A 110 -9.98 -15.04 7.58
N LYS A 111 -10.49 -13.90 7.09
CA LYS A 111 -10.15 -12.56 7.61
C LYS A 111 -10.57 -12.37 9.07
N VAL A 112 -11.74 -12.88 9.45
CA VAL A 112 -12.18 -12.90 10.87
C VAL A 112 -11.22 -13.73 11.71
N MET A 113 -10.92 -14.97 11.31
CA MET A 113 -9.99 -15.85 12.01
C MET A 113 -8.62 -15.17 12.21
N TYR A 114 -8.06 -14.64 11.13
CA TYR A 114 -6.78 -13.96 11.15
C TYR A 114 -6.77 -12.77 12.11
N THR A 115 -7.79 -11.92 12.06
CA THR A 115 -7.89 -10.72 12.89
C THR A 115 -8.07 -11.05 14.37
N VAL A 116 -8.91 -12.04 14.68
CA VAL A 116 -9.12 -12.54 16.05
C VAL A 116 -7.81 -13.07 16.64
N ALA A 117 -7.08 -13.89 15.89
CA ALA A 117 -5.77 -14.39 16.34
C ALA A 117 -4.74 -13.28 16.50
N THR A 118 -4.71 -12.30 15.58
CA THR A 118 -3.81 -11.14 15.65
C THR A 118 -4.06 -10.31 16.91
N ALA A 119 -5.31 -10.24 17.38
CA ALA A 119 -5.68 -9.62 18.66
C ALA A 119 -5.44 -10.52 19.89
N GLY A 120 -4.84 -11.72 19.72
CA GLY A 120 -4.58 -12.68 20.80
C GLY A 120 -5.78 -13.56 21.18
N GLY A 121 -6.86 -13.55 20.39
CA GLY A 121 -8.04 -14.41 20.58
C GLY A 121 -7.88 -15.81 19.97
N ASP A 122 -8.90 -16.66 20.17
CA ASP A 122 -8.97 -18.00 19.56
C ASP A 122 -9.61 -17.92 18.15
N PRO A 123 -8.86 -18.23 17.07
CA PRO A 123 -9.38 -18.16 15.71
C PRO A 123 -10.26 -19.36 15.33
N THR A 124 -10.33 -20.41 16.14
CA THR A 124 -11.01 -21.65 15.74
C THR A 124 -12.54 -21.53 15.72
N GLY A 125 -13.09 -20.63 16.53
CA GLY A 125 -14.51 -20.31 16.53
C GLY A 125 -14.80 -18.88 17.00
N PHE A 126 -15.81 -18.26 16.38
CA PHE A 126 -16.18 -16.87 16.63
C PHE A 126 -17.66 -16.66 16.31
N GLY A 127 -18.37 -15.84 17.09
CA GLY A 127 -19.81 -15.59 16.95
C GLY A 127 -20.69 -16.84 16.94
N GLY A 128 -20.25 -17.92 17.61
CA GLY A 128 -20.93 -19.21 17.64
C GLY A 128 -20.70 -20.10 16.40
N ILE A 129 -19.87 -19.68 15.46
CA ILE A 129 -19.49 -20.43 14.26
C ILE A 129 -18.12 -21.08 14.48
N ARG A 130 -17.97 -22.34 14.09
CA ARG A 130 -16.70 -23.08 14.09
C ARG A 130 -15.89 -22.73 12.85
N LEU A 131 -15.39 -21.49 12.78
CA LEU A 131 -14.78 -20.93 11.57
C LEU A 131 -13.67 -21.80 10.97
N ALA A 132 -12.75 -22.34 11.77
CA ALA A 132 -11.66 -23.17 11.25
C ALA A 132 -12.16 -24.44 10.54
N GLU A 133 -13.19 -25.09 11.07
CA GLU A 133 -13.77 -26.28 10.44
C GLU A 133 -14.49 -25.92 9.13
N GLU A 134 -15.25 -24.81 9.10
CA GLU A 134 -15.98 -24.37 7.90
C GLU A 134 -15.01 -23.89 6.80
N VAL A 135 -13.97 -23.13 7.15
CA VAL A 135 -12.93 -22.69 6.20
C VAL A 135 -12.16 -23.89 5.66
N ALA A 136 -11.74 -24.84 6.50
CA ALA A 136 -11.06 -26.04 6.03
C ALA A 136 -11.96 -26.88 5.09
N ALA A 137 -13.25 -26.98 5.38
CA ALA A 137 -14.22 -27.69 4.53
C ALA A 137 -14.50 -26.99 3.19
N ALA A 138 -14.23 -25.69 3.09
CA ALA A 138 -14.43 -24.89 1.90
C ALA A 138 -13.27 -24.97 0.88
N GLN A 139 -12.28 -25.84 1.10
CA GLN A 139 -11.23 -26.09 0.12
C GLN A 139 -11.81 -26.79 -1.12
N THR A 140 -11.54 -26.21 -2.29
CA THR A 140 -12.03 -26.68 -3.59
C THR A 140 -11.16 -27.83 -4.12
N ALA A 141 -11.59 -28.44 -5.23
CA ALA A 141 -10.86 -29.57 -5.83
C ALA A 141 -9.49 -29.20 -6.43
N ASN A 142 -9.30 -27.95 -6.88
CA ASN A 142 -7.98 -27.47 -7.34
C ASN A 142 -7.13 -26.88 -6.20
N GLY A 143 -7.67 -26.82 -4.97
CA GLY A 143 -6.95 -26.46 -3.76
C GLY A 143 -7.11 -25.03 -3.29
N THR A 144 -7.80 -24.18 -4.07
CA THR A 144 -8.25 -22.85 -3.65
C THR A 144 -9.34 -22.95 -2.57
N TYR A 145 -9.80 -21.82 -2.03
CA TYR A 145 -10.89 -21.80 -1.05
C TYR A 145 -12.09 -20.98 -1.54
N GLY A 146 -13.29 -21.39 -1.12
CA GLY A 146 -14.52 -20.62 -1.32
C GLY A 146 -14.87 -20.46 -2.80
N ASP A 147 -14.92 -19.22 -3.28
CA ASP A 147 -15.22 -18.87 -4.68
C ASP A 147 -14.09 -19.21 -5.67
N GLY A 148 -12.95 -19.67 -5.16
CA GLY A 148 -11.82 -20.12 -5.96
C GLY A 148 -10.85 -19.01 -6.37
N THR A 149 -11.12 -17.75 -5.99
CA THR A 149 -10.23 -16.63 -6.27
C THR A 149 -8.96 -16.68 -5.43
N ALA A 150 -7.90 -16.02 -5.90
CA ALA A 150 -6.67 -15.86 -5.13
C ALA A 150 -6.92 -15.09 -3.81
N GLY A 151 -7.78 -14.08 -3.81
CA GLY A 151 -8.12 -13.28 -2.62
C GLY A 151 -8.81 -14.10 -1.53
N SER A 152 -9.85 -14.86 -1.87
CA SER A 152 -10.53 -15.76 -0.92
C SER A 152 -9.58 -16.83 -0.38
N THR A 153 -8.75 -17.40 -1.27
CA THR A 153 -7.73 -18.38 -0.90
C THR A 153 -6.70 -17.79 0.07
N ALA A 154 -6.26 -16.56 -0.15
CA ALA A 154 -5.27 -15.90 0.71
C ALA A 154 -5.79 -15.64 2.11
N TRP A 155 -6.99 -15.07 2.27
CA TRP A 155 -7.56 -14.88 3.61
C TRP A 155 -7.84 -16.21 4.32
N ALA A 156 -8.30 -17.24 3.60
CA ALA A 156 -8.50 -18.57 4.18
C ALA A 156 -7.18 -19.17 4.69
N VAL A 157 -6.10 -19.08 3.89
CA VAL A 157 -4.76 -19.57 4.27
C VAL A 157 -4.20 -18.78 5.44
N LEU A 158 -4.29 -17.45 5.42
CA LEU A 158 -3.87 -16.59 6.53
C LEU A 158 -4.67 -16.88 7.81
N GLY A 159 -5.98 -17.10 7.72
CA GLY A 159 -6.79 -17.50 8.87
C GLY A 159 -6.38 -18.85 9.43
N LEU A 160 -6.22 -19.86 8.56
CA LEU A 160 -5.83 -21.21 8.97
C LEU A 160 -4.40 -21.28 9.51
N SER A 161 -3.48 -20.43 9.04
CA SER A 161 -2.10 -20.35 9.54
C SER A 161 -2.02 -19.99 11.03
N ARG A 162 -3.09 -19.41 11.58
CA ARG A 162 -3.23 -19.07 13.00
C ARG A 162 -3.82 -20.21 13.85
N THR A 163 -4.00 -21.41 13.27
CA THR A 163 -4.57 -22.57 13.95
C THR A 163 -3.54 -23.71 14.07
N ASP A 164 -3.86 -24.73 14.87
CA ASP A 164 -3.06 -25.96 14.95
C ASP A 164 -3.13 -26.83 13.67
N THR A 165 -4.00 -26.49 12.71
CA THR A 165 -4.17 -27.21 11.43
C THR A 165 -4.06 -26.23 10.26
N PRO A 166 -2.85 -25.70 10.00
CA PRO A 166 -2.64 -24.74 8.92
C PRO A 166 -2.90 -25.37 7.55
N ALA A 167 -3.24 -24.53 6.57
CA ALA A 167 -3.24 -24.91 5.17
C ALA A 167 -1.83 -25.36 4.74
N GLY A 168 -1.73 -26.21 3.71
CA GLY A 168 -0.46 -26.81 3.29
C GLY A 168 -0.35 -26.98 1.78
N GLU A 169 0.26 -28.08 1.34
CA GLU A 169 0.59 -28.34 -0.07
C GLU A 169 -0.62 -28.19 -1.03
N THR A 170 -1.82 -28.59 -0.61
CA THR A 170 -3.03 -28.45 -1.43
C THR A 170 -3.38 -26.98 -1.69
N ALA A 171 -3.20 -26.09 -0.70
CA ALA A 171 -3.44 -24.67 -0.88
C ALA A 171 -2.35 -24.02 -1.76
N ALA A 172 -1.10 -24.45 -1.61
CA ALA A 172 -0.01 -24.02 -2.48
C ALA A 172 -0.28 -24.41 -3.95
N ALA A 173 -0.77 -25.62 -4.20
CA ALA A 173 -1.20 -26.05 -5.53
C ALA A 173 -2.40 -25.22 -6.04
N GLY A 174 -3.31 -24.81 -5.16
CA GLY A 174 -4.42 -23.90 -5.48
C GLY A 174 -3.93 -22.55 -5.99
N PHE A 175 -3.00 -21.91 -5.29
CA PHE A 175 -2.38 -20.66 -5.76
C PHE A 175 -1.66 -20.85 -7.10
N ALA A 176 -0.87 -21.92 -7.25
CA ALA A 176 -0.20 -22.20 -8.52
C ALA A 176 -1.20 -22.41 -9.68
N ALA A 177 -2.40 -22.92 -9.40
CA ALA A 177 -3.44 -23.14 -10.41
C ALA A 177 -4.14 -21.84 -10.87
N VAL A 178 -4.11 -20.78 -10.06
CA VAL A 178 -4.77 -19.49 -10.36
C VAL A 178 -3.79 -18.33 -10.57
N GLN A 179 -2.49 -18.60 -10.55
CA GLN A 179 -1.46 -17.61 -10.82
C GLN A 179 -1.45 -17.25 -12.31
N CYS A 180 -1.44 -15.96 -12.63
CA CYS A 180 -1.38 -15.49 -14.00
C CYS A 180 -0.03 -15.87 -14.65
N PRO A 181 0.07 -15.97 -15.98
CA PRO A 181 1.32 -16.29 -16.68
C PRO A 181 2.49 -15.32 -16.42
N ASP A 182 2.19 -14.09 -16.01
CA ASP A 182 3.19 -13.07 -15.65
C ASP A 182 3.70 -13.19 -14.20
N GLY A 183 3.15 -14.13 -13.42
CA GLY A 183 3.53 -14.41 -12.03
C GLY A 183 2.67 -13.71 -10.98
N GLY A 184 1.83 -12.75 -11.33
CA GLY A 184 0.93 -12.10 -10.38
C GLY A 184 -0.41 -12.84 -10.23
N PHE A 185 -1.35 -12.19 -9.56
CA PHE A 185 -2.70 -12.70 -9.33
C PHE A 185 -3.74 -11.65 -9.70
N ASN A 186 -4.87 -12.12 -10.24
CA ASN A 186 -6.04 -11.31 -10.57
C ASN A 186 -7.09 -11.38 -9.45
N TYR A 187 -7.78 -10.27 -9.24
CA TYR A 187 -8.88 -10.14 -8.28
C TYR A 187 -10.00 -11.20 -8.38
N ALA A 188 -10.43 -11.56 -9.59
CA ALA A 188 -11.62 -12.40 -9.82
C ALA A 188 -11.38 -13.64 -10.69
N ASP A 189 -10.23 -13.77 -11.36
CA ASP A 189 -9.89 -14.95 -12.14
C ASP A 189 -9.70 -16.16 -11.21
N VAL A 190 -10.19 -17.31 -11.66
CA VAL A 190 -10.16 -18.60 -10.94
C VAL A 190 -9.42 -19.69 -11.72
N ASP A 191 -8.92 -19.36 -12.92
CA ASP A 191 -8.31 -20.29 -13.87
C ASP A 191 -6.85 -19.97 -14.22
N GLY A 192 -6.35 -18.74 -13.97
CA GLY A 192 -4.94 -18.37 -14.17
C GLY A 192 -4.49 -18.40 -15.65
N GLY A 193 -5.43 -18.19 -16.58
CA GLY A 193 -5.20 -18.38 -18.02
C GLY A 193 -4.52 -17.20 -18.74
N ASP A 194 -4.45 -17.29 -20.07
CA ASP A 194 -3.82 -16.26 -20.93
C ASP A 194 -4.51 -14.88 -20.84
N ASP A 195 -5.77 -14.83 -20.43
CA ASP A 195 -6.56 -13.60 -20.24
C ASP A 195 -6.46 -13.04 -18.81
N CYS A 196 -5.69 -13.68 -17.93
CA CYS A 196 -5.47 -13.28 -16.54
C CYS A 196 -4.67 -11.99 -16.47
N VAL A 197 -5.20 -10.98 -15.79
CA VAL A 197 -4.54 -9.67 -15.61
C VAL A 197 -4.21 -9.46 -14.15
N SER A 198 -2.94 -9.51 -13.81
CA SER A 198 -2.48 -9.34 -12.43
C SER A 198 -2.70 -7.92 -11.91
N ASP A 199 -3.01 -7.79 -10.61
CA ASP A 199 -3.14 -6.53 -9.90
C ASP A 199 -2.34 -6.54 -8.58
N PRO A 200 -1.84 -5.37 -8.11
CA PRO A 200 -0.98 -5.30 -6.93
C PRO A 200 -1.69 -5.63 -5.62
N ASP A 201 -2.97 -5.32 -5.49
CA ASP A 201 -3.77 -5.58 -4.30
C ASP A 201 -3.89 -7.08 -4.03
N THR A 202 -4.32 -7.83 -5.05
CA THR A 202 -4.50 -9.28 -4.98
C THR A 202 -3.17 -10.00 -4.90
N THR A 203 -2.18 -9.56 -5.68
CA THR A 203 -0.83 -10.15 -5.65
C THR A 203 -0.18 -9.94 -4.28
N GLY A 204 -0.30 -8.76 -3.68
CA GLY A 204 0.23 -8.48 -2.35
C GLY A 204 -0.40 -9.33 -1.25
N LEU A 205 -1.73 -9.49 -1.27
CA LEU A 205 -2.42 -10.37 -0.34
C LEU A 205 -1.99 -11.85 -0.52
N ALA A 206 -1.90 -12.32 -1.78
CA ALA A 206 -1.47 -13.67 -2.09
C ALA A 206 -0.03 -13.94 -1.62
N VAL A 207 0.91 -13.02 -1.83
CA VAL A 207 2.28 -13.13 -1.32
C VAL A 207 2.32 -13.35 0.18
N SER A 208 1.48 -12.64 0.95
CA SER A 208 1.41 -12.80 2.40
C SER A 208 1.01 -14.22 2.79
N ALA A 209 0.01 -14.78 2.12
CA ALA A 209 -0.41 -16.17 2.32
C ALA A 209 0.66 -17.18 1.87
N LEU A 210 1.29 -16.96 0.71
CA LEU A 210 2.35 -17.82 0.17
C LEU A 210 3.56 -17.90 1.10
N VAL A 211 3.94 -16.79 1.75
CA VAL A 211 5.00 -16.78 2.78
C VAL A 211 4.65 -17.74 3.92
N THR A 212 3.39 -17.75 4.40
CA THR A 212 2.97 -18.66 5.48
C THR A 212 2.95 -20.14 5.07
N LEU A 213 2.80 -20.44 3.77
CA LEU A 213 2.83 -21.80 3.24
C LEU A 213 4.25 -22.36 3.14
N GLY A 214 5.27 -21.51 3.00
CA GLY A 214 6.68 -21.90 2.96
C GLY A 214 7.09 -22.66 1.69
N GLU A 215 7.97 -23.66 1.84
CA GLU A 215 8.58 -24.42 0.73
C GLU A 215 7.60 -24.92 -0.36
N PRO A 216 6.42 -25.47 -0.03
CA PRO A 216 5.44 -25.87 -1.05
C PRO A 216 5.01 -24.75 -2.02
N ALA A 217 5.08 -23.50 -1.59
CA ALA A 217 4.67 -22.32 -2.34
C ALA A 217 5.85 -21.52 -2.93
N ALA A 218 7.10 -21.96 -2.74
CA ALA A 218 8.28 -21.15 -3.02
C ALA A 218 8.37 -20.62 -4.46
N ALA A 219 8.06 -21.46 -5.47
CA ALA A 219 8.12 -21.04 -6.87
C ALA A 219 7.03 -20.01 -7.23
N THR A 220 5.82 -20.21 -6.71
CA THR A 220 4.70 -19.29 -6.87
C THR A 220 4.99 -17.96 -6.17
N LEU A 221 5.55 -18.01 -4.96
CA LEU A 221 6.00 -16.84 -4.20
C LEU A 221 7.07 -16.06 -4.97
N GLU A 222 8.11 -16.73 -5.47
CA GLU A 222 9.19 -16.09 -6.23
C GLU A 222 8.65 -15.31 -7.43
N SER A 223 7.70 -15.91 -8.17
CA SER A 223 7.10 -15.31 -9.36
C SER A 223 6.21 -14.10 -9.00
N ALA A 224 5.43 -14.20 -7.93
CA ALA A 224 4.58 -13.11 -7.45
C ALA A 224 5.38 -11.92 -6.92
N VAL A 225 6.47 -12.19 -6.19
CA VAL A 225 7.39 -11.14 -5.71
C VAL A 225 8.09 -10.45 -6.89
N ALA A 226 8.58 -11.22 -7.87
CA ALA A 226 9.20 -10.66 -9.06
C ALA A 226 8.21 -9.78 -9.86
N TRP A 227 6.95 -10.19 -9.93
CA TRP A 227 5.89 -9.39 -10.53
C TRP A 227 5.70 -8.05 -9.79
N LEU A 228 5.58 -8.06 -8.46
CA LEU A 228 5.48 -6.83 -7.65
C LEU A 228 6.68 -5.91 -7.86
N GLU A 229 7.91 -6.44 -7.83
CA GLU A 229 9.11 -5.63 -8.08
C GLU A 229 9.10 -4.98 -9.48
N SER A 230 8.52 -5.66 -10.47
CA SER A 230 8.38 -5.13 -11.84
C SER A 230 7.24 -4.11 -11.99
N ALA A 231 6.20 -4.23 -11.18
CA ALA A 231 5.03 -3.36 -11.20
C ALA A 231 5.24 -2.05 -10.42
N GLN A 232 6.26 -1.99 -9.56
CA GLN A 232 6.57 -0.78 -8.80
C GLN A 232 6.98 0.37 -9.71
N THR A 233 6.33 1.52 -9.55
CA THR A 233 6.62 2.73 -10.34
C THR A 233 7.91 3.41 -9.88
N GLU A 234 8.42 4.36 -10.68
CA GLU A 234 9.68 5.07 -10.39
C GLU A 234 9.66 5.83 -9.04
N ASP A 235 8.50 6.34 -8.66
CA ASP A 235 8.25 7.02 -7.37
C ASP A 235 7.93 6.04 -6.22
N GLY A 236 7.93 4.73 -6.48
CA GLY A 236 7.77 3.68 -5.47
C GLY A 236 6.33 3.19 -5.28
N GLY A 237 5.34 3.84 -5.90
CA GLY A 237 3.94 3.47 -5.82
C GLY A 237 3.56 2.24 -6.66
N PHE A 238 2.30 1.84 -6.54
CA PHE A 238 1.70 0.73 -7.30
C PHE A 238 0.36 1.14 -7.89
N ASP A 239 0.20 0.91 -9.20
CA ASP A 239 -1.00 1.24 -9.96
C ASP A 239 -1.99 0.07 -9.99
N GLY A 240 -3.17 0.27 -9.40
CA GLY A 240 -4.31 -0.66 -9.43
C GLY A 240 -5.24 -0.49 -10.65
N GLY A 241 -4.81 0.23 -11.69
CA GLY A 241 -5.58 0.53 -12.91
C GLY A 241 -6.05 1.98 -13.05
N PHE A 242 -5.77 2.84 -12.06
CA PHE A 242 -6.21 4.24 -12.02
C PHE A 242 -5.08 5.22 -11.63
N GLY A 243 -3.83 4.78 -11.74
CA GLY A 243 -2.66 5.45 -11.20
C GLY A 243 -2.23 4.87 -9.86
N ALA A 244 -0.97 5.16 -9.50
CA ALA A 244 -0.42 4.76 -8.22
C ALA A 244 -1.24 5.35 -7.06
N ASN A 245 -1.62 4.50 -6.10
CA ASN A 245 -2.53 4.86 -5.02
C ASN A 245 -2.13 4.21 -3.68
N ALA A 246 -2.68 4.71 -2.57
CA ALA A 246 -2.34 4.24 -1.23
C ALA A 246 -2.71 2.76 -0.98
N ASN A 247 -3.87 2.29 -1.46
CA ASN A 247 -4.34 0.93 -1.19
C ASN A 247 -3.45 -0.13 -1.85
N SER A 248 -3.30 -0.02 -3.17
CA SER A 248 -2.44 -0.90 -3.97
C SER A 248 -0.99 -0.86 -3.47
N THR A 249 -0.48 0.33 -3.15
CA THR A 249 0.88 0.48 -2.63
C THR A 249 1.04 -0.13 -1.25
N ALA A 250 0.04 -0.02 -0.36
CA ALA A 250 0.09 -0.62 0.96
C ALA A 250 0.10 -2.15 0.91
N MET A 251 -0.76 -2.73 0.08
CA MET A 251 -0.83 -4.19 -0.11
C MET A 251 0.48 -4.75 -0.69
N ALA A 252 1.09 -4.05 -1.64
CA ALA A 252 2.38 -4.41 -2.21
C ALA A 252 3.54 -4.18 -1.21
N ALA A 253 3.54 -3.07 -0.47
CA ALA A 253 4.59 -2.76 0.50
C ALA A 253 4.68 -3.82 1.60
N GLN A 254 3.55 -4.19 2.20
CA GLN A 254 3.53 -5.20 3.26
C GLN A 254 3.92 -6.60 2.74
N ALA A 255 3.57 -6.92 1.48
CA ALA A 255 3.99 -8.14 0.83
C ALA A 255 5.51 -8.19 0.56
N LEU A 256 6.09 -7.06 0.13
CA LEU A 256 7.53 -6.93 -0.08
C LEU A 256 8.30 -6.98 1.25
N LEU A 257 7.74 -6.45 2.35
CA LEU A 257 8.28 -6.65 3.70
C LEU A 257 8.28 -8.14 4.08
N ALA A 258 7.15 -8.84 3.93
CA ALA A 258 7.03 -10.27 4.22
C ALA A 258 7.99 -11.15 3.39
N ALA A 259 8.38 -10.69 2.20
CA ALA A 259 9.28 -11.38 1.28
C ALA A 259 10.75 -10.90 1.37
N ASP A 260 11.12 -10.17 2.42
CA ASP A 260 12.47 -9.63 2.65
C ASP A 260 13.00 -8.75 1.49
N ARG A 261 12.11 -8.06 0.77
CA ARG A 261 12.46 -7.09 -0.29
C ARG A 261 12.52 -5.66 0.25
N THR A 262 13.40 -5.45 1.22
CA THR A 262 13.48 -4.21 2.02
C THR A 262 13.58 -2.94 1.16
N GLU A 263 14.46 -2.89 0.16
CA GLU A 263 14.62 -1.66 -0.65
C GLU A 263 13.35 -1.32 -1.46
N ALA A 264 12.64 -2.33 -1.96
CA ALA A 264 11.38 -2.11 -2.69
C ALA A 264 10.26 -1.69 -1.73
N ALA A 265 10.18 -2.34 -0.56
CA ALA A 265 9.23 -1.97 0.50
C ALA A 265 9.47 -0.53 1.00
N GLU A 266 10.72 -0.12 1.23
CA GLU A 266 11.07 1.24 1.67
C GLU A 266 10.63 2.30 0.66
N ARG A 267 10.78 2.04 -0.64
CA ARG A 267 10.26 2.95 -1.69
C ARG A 267 8.73 3.04 -1.67
N ALA A 268 8.05 1.92 -1.47
CA ALA A 268 6.59 1.89 -1.37
C ALA A 268 6.09 2.64 -0.13
N VAL A 269 6.73 2.45 1.02
CA VAL A 269 6.43 3.22 2.24
C VAL A 269 6.73 4.71 2.04
N ALA A 270 7.83 5.07 1.39
CA ALA A 270 8.13 6.46 1.06
C ALA A 270 7.04 7.09 0.19
N PHE A 271 6.52 6.37 -0.81
CA PHE A 271 5.37 6.81 -1.60
C PHE A 271 4.14 7.03 -0.72
N LEU A 272 3.78 6.06 0.14
CA LEU A 272 2.64 6.19 1.06
C LEU A 272 2.75 7.45 1.93
N LEU A 273 3.93 7.74 2.46
CA LEU A 273 4.16 8.93 3.29
C LEU A 273 3.93 10.24 2.54
N THR A 274 4.06 10.26 1.20
CA THR A 274 3.68 11.44 0.40
C THR A 274 2.17 11.67 0.34
N LEU A 275 1.38 10.61 0.58
CA LEU A 275 -0.08 10.64 0.61
C LEU A 275 -0.63 10.91 2.01
N GLN A 276 0.22 11.06 3.03
CA GLN A 276 -0.24 11.35 4.38
C GLN A 276 -0.58 12.85 4.55
N PHE A 277 -1.77 13.13 5.08
CA PHE A 277 -2.15 14.50 5.43
C PHE A 277 -1.33 15.02 6.61
N ASP A 278 -0.62 16.13 6.39
CA ASP A 278 0.04 16.87 7.46
C ASP A 278 -0.96 17.52 8.45
N CYS A 279 -0.43 18.18 9.48
CA CYS A 279 -1.27 18.86 10.48
C CYS A 279 -2.06 20.06 9.97
N ALA A 280 -1.72 20.60 8.80
CA ALA A 280 -2.48 21.66 8.15
C ALA A 280 -3.56 21.11 7.18
N GLY A 281 -3.53 19.80 6.90
CA GLY A 281 -4.40 19.11 5.97
C GLY A 281 -5.85 18.97 6.45
N ALA A 282 -6.72 18.55 5.53
CA ALA A 282 -8.15 18.38 5.82
C ALA A 282 -8.44 17.19 6.77
N ALA A 283 -7.53 16.21 6.83
CA ALA A 283 -7.67 15.01 7.64
C ALA A 283 -6.31 14.62 8.27
N PRO A 284 -5.75 15.42 9.20
CA PRO A 284 -4.40 15.20 9.73
C PRO A 284 -4.13 13.76 10.17
N GLY A 285 -3.02 13.19 9.68
CA GLY A 285 -2.60 11.81 9.94
C GLY A 285 -3.18 10.77 8.98
N ALA A 286 -4.34 11.02 8.36
CA ALA A 286 -4.94 10.09 7.41
C ALA A 286 -4.12 9.99 6.12
N PHE A 287 -4.30 8.90 5.38
CA PHE A 287 -3.72 8.73 4.04
C PHE A 287 -4.78 8.96 2.98
N MET A 288 -4.51 9.86 2.04
CA MET A 288 -5.33 10.06 0.87
C MET A 288 -5.17 8.89 -0.11
N TYR A 289 -6.17 8.65 -0.97
CA TYR A 289 -6.09 7.58 -1.97
C TYR A 289 -5.04 7.87 -3.05
N THR A 290 -5.07 9.08 -3.61
CA THR A 290 -4.15 9.60 -4.64
C THR A 290 -3.87 11.07 -4.36
N ASP A 291 -2.76 11.60 -4.89
CA ASP A 291 -2.48 13.04 -4.95
C ASP A 291 -2.45 13.52 -6.43
N PRO A 292 -3.30 14.48 -6.84
CA PRO A 292 -4.38 15.08 -6.06
C PRO A 292 -5.50 14.08 -5.74
N GLU A 293 -6.20 14.34 -4.65
CA GLU A 293 -7.36 13.55 -4.27
C GLU A 293 -8.49 13.72 -5.30
N ASP A 294 -9.12 12.60 -5.66
CA ASP A 294 -10.36 12.64 -6.46
C ASP A 294 -11.44 13.38 -5.65
N PRO A 295 -12.05 14.45 -6.19
CA PRO A 295 -13.02 15.25 -5.44
C PRO A 295 -14.37 14.55 -5.23
N GLU A 296 -14.67 13.49 -5.97
CA GLU A 296 -15.90 12.71 -5.87
C GLU A 296 -15.73 11.52 -4.90
N PHE A 297 -14.57 10.87 -4.92
CA PHE A 297 -14.37 9.61 -4.19
C PHE A 297 -13.28 9.64 -3.10
N GLY A 298 -12.34 10.59 -3.15
CA GLY A 298 -11.16 10.60 -2.26
C GLY A 298 -11.49 10.57 -0.77
N GLU A 299 -12.49 11.35 -0.35
CA GLU A 299 -12.93 11.34 1.05
C GLU A 299 -13.54 9.99 1.47
N ALA A 300 -14.27 9.33 0.58
CA ALA A 300 -14.89 8.04 0.86
C ALA A 300 -13.86 6.91 0.93
N THR A 301 -12.79 6.98 0.15
CA THR A 301 -11.73 5.96 0.10
C THR A 301 -10.68 6.13 1.18
N ARG A 302 -10.57 7.33 1.79
CA ARG A 302 -9.59 7.66 2.82
C ARG A 302 -9.57 6.69 4.00
N LEU A 303 -10.73 6.15 4.38
CA LEU A 303 -10.83 5.22 5.49
C LEU A 303 -10.03 3.94 5.22
N LEU A 304 -10.28 3.31 4.07
CA LEU A 304 -9.60 2.09 3.67
C LEU A 304 -8.13 2.35 3.33
N ALA A 305 -7.84 3.45 2.62
CA ALA A 305 -6.48 3.90 2.34
C ALA A 305 -5.64 4.04 3.61
N THR A 306 -6.21 4.69 4.64
CA THR A 306 -5.55 4.86 5.93
C THR A 306 -5.36 3.53 6.65
N ALA A 307 -6.40 2.69 6.74
CA ALA A 307 -6.32 1.41 7.42
C ALA A 307 -5.25 0.50 6.81
N GLN A 308 -5.21 0.37 5.48
CA GLN A 308 -4.22 -0.47 4.81
C GLN A 308 -2.81 0.13 4.88
N ALA A 309 -2.65 1.44 4.69
CA ALA A 309 -1.33 2.10 4.73
C ALA A 309 -0.63 1.98 6.08
N ILE A 310 -1.38 1.95 7.20
CA ILE A 310 -0.80 1.82 8.54
C ILE A 310 0.05 0.54 8.67
N VAL A 311 -0.35 -0.58 8.07
CA VAL A 311 0.35 -1.87 8.24
C VAL A 311 1.83 -1.78 7.82
N PRO A 312 2.18 -1.48 6.56
CA PRO A 312 3.58 -1.34 6.16
C PRO A 312 4.25 -0.09 6.73
N VAL A 313 3.52 1.00 7.00
CA VAL A 313 4.07 2.21 7.62
C VAL A 313 4.52 1.95 9.07
N ALA A 314 3.86 1.04 9.78
CA ALA A 314 4.29 0.53 11.08
C ALA A 314 5.44 -0.51 10.98
N GLY A 315 5.94 -0.76 9.77
CA GLY A 315 6.97 -1.78 9.50
C GLY A 315 6.47 -3.21 9.69
N GLN A 316 5.17 -3.43 9.57
CA GLN A 316 4.53 -4.74 9.76
C GLN A 316 4.07 -5.35 8.43
N ASP A 317 3.79 -6.66 8.46
CA ASP A 317 3.26 -7.42 7.34
C ASP A 317 2.19 -8.43 7.79
N LEU A 318 1.33 -8.85 6.85
CA LEU A 318 0.24 -9.79 7.13
C LEU A 318 0.70 -11.26 7.24
N ALA A 319 1.92 -11.61 6.85
CA ALA A 319 2.39 -12.99 7.01
C ALA A 319 2.73 -13.29 8.48
N THR A 320 3.20 -12.29 9.23
CA THR A 320 3.75 -12.47 10.58
C THR A 320 3.10 -11.60 11.66
N LEU A 321 2.16 -10.70 11.32
CA LEU A 321 1.55 -9.75 12.26
C LEU A 321 1.13 -10.37 13.60
N ASP A 322 1.50 -9.74 14.70
CA ASP A 322 0.98 -10.05 16.02
C ASP A 322 0.76 -8.73 16.77
N GLY A 323 -0.49 -8.45 17.13
CA GLY A 323 -0.90 -7.25 17.84
C GLY A 323 -1.49 -7.54 19.21
N SER A 324 -1.27 -8.74 19.75
CA SER A 324 -1.84 -9.18 21.05
C SER A 324 -1.40 -8.32 22.24
N GLY A 325 -0.35 -7.52 22.08
CA GLY A 325 0.14 -6.56 23.07
C GLY A 325 -0.20 -5.09 22.78
N ALA A 326 -1.17 -4.80 21.91
CA ALA A 326 -1.52 -3.42 21.57
C ALA A 326 -1.92 -2.59 22.79
N GLU A 327 -1.39 -1.37 22.89
CA GLU A 327 -1.73 -0.44 23.96
C GLU A 327 -3.22 -0.06 23.91
N PRO A 328 -3.91 0.16 25.05
CA PRO A 328 -5.36 0.37 25.07
C PRO A 328 -5.85 1.56 24.23
N GLY A 329 -5.12 2.66 24.26
CA GLY A 329 -5.51 3.93 23.63
C GLY A 329 -4.74 4.25 22.36
N VAL A 330 -5.16 5.32 21.68
CA VAL A 330 -4.40 5.99 20.62
C VAL A 330 -3.94 7.37 21.11
N ALA A 331 -3.01 8.00 20.38
CA ALA A 331 -2.57 9.35 20.70
C ALA A 331 -3.74 10.35 20.62
N ALA A 332 -3.92 11.18 21.65
CA ALA A 332 -5.07 12.09 21.73
C ALA A 332 -5.01 13.24 20.70
N ASN A 333 -3.80 13.67 20.32
CA ASN A 333 -3.58 14.69 19.29
C ASN A 333 -2.18 14.55 18.68
N PRO A 334 -2.03 13.91 17.50
CA PRO A 334 -0.72 13.74 16.88
C PRO A 334 -0.07 15.06 16.45
N CYS A 335 -0.84 16.15 16.36
CA CYS A 335 -0.36 17.47 15.95
C CYS A 335 0.12 18.38 17.10
N GLU A 336 -0.17 18.03 18.36
CA GLU A 336 0.26 18.83 19.53
C GLU A 336 1.68 18.47 19.98
N SER A 337 2.13 17.26 19.63
CA SER A 337 3.45 16.72 19.99
C SER A 337 4.62 17.42 19.26
N ALA A 338 4.35 18.39 18.39
CA ALA A 338 5.36 19.16 17.66
C ALA A 338 5.85 20.43 18.41
N VAL A 339 5.29 20.75 19.58
CA VAL A 339 5.56 22.04 20.28
C VAL A 339 6.13 21.85 21.69
N ALA A 340 6.13 20.63 22.25
CA ALA A 340 6.43 20.42 23.67
C ALA A 340 7.93 20.35 24.02
N ASP A 341 8.84 20.18 23.06
CA ASP A 341 10.27 20.04 23.34
C ASP A 341 11.02 21.37 23.56
N ASP A 342 10.40 22.52 23.27
CA ASP A 342 11.06 23.84 23.43
C ASP A 342 10.79 24.53 24.79
N ASP A 343 9.79 24.10 25.56
CA ASP A 343 9.37 24.82 26.79
C ASP A 343 9.76 24.12 28.12
N ALA A 344 10.40 22.96 28.05
CA ALA A 344 10.82 22.20 29.22
C ALA A 344 12.23 22.55 29.75
N THR A 345 12.70 23.81 29.67
CA THR A 345 13.89 24.25 30.43
C THR A 345 13.83 25.72 30.87
N ALA A 346 12.77 26.12 31.58
CA ALA A 346 12.75 27.45 32.21
C ALA A 346 12.05 27.52 33.56
N ALA A 347 12.44 26.68 34.54
CA ALA A 347 12.30 27.03 35.96
C ALA A 347 13.07 26.05 36.85
N GLY A 348 14.11 26.52 37.55
CA GLY A 348 14.62 25.81 38.72
C GLY A 348 16.12 25.94 38.98
N GLU A 349 16.45 26.94 39.80
CA GLU A 349 17.46 26.87 40.86
C GLU A 349 18.94 27.19 40.56
N ASP A 350 19.34 28.25 41.26
CA ASP A 350 20.67 28.70 41.62
C ASP A 350 21.67 27.59 41.99
N GLY A 351 22.92 27.79 41.54
CA GLY A 351 24.09 27.51 42.39
C GLY A 351 25.10 26.48 41.90
N SER A 352 26.30 26.99 41.59
CA SER A 352 27.60 26.30 41.69
C SER A 352 28.07 25.41 40.52
N GLY A 353 28.73 26.07 39.56
CA GLY A 353 30.14 25.79 39.25
C GLY A 353 30.50 24.51 38.49
N SER A 354 30.60 24.60 37.16
CA SER A 354 31.67 23.94 36.40
C SER A 354 31.80 24.55 35.00
N THR A 355 33.00 25.02 34.65
CA THR A 355 33.40 25.53 33.34
C THR A 355 33.32 24.46 32.24
N SER A 356 32.42 24.61 31.26
CA SER A 356 32.39 23.79 30.05
C SER A 356 33.04 24.52 28.87
N TRP A 357 34.03 23.86 28.28
CA TRP A 357 34.94 24.34 27.24
C TRP A 357 34.45 24.00 25.82
N LEU A 358 33.12 23.87 25.64
CA LEU A 358 32.53 23.46 24.37
C LEU A 358 32.48 24.52 23.24
N PRO A 359 32.44 25.84 23.46
CA PRO A 359 32.34 26.77 22.33
C PRO A 359 33.64 26.87 21.50
N TRP A 360 34.79 26.48 22.07
CA TRP A 360 36.08 26.54 21.38
C TRP A 360 36.39 25.29 20.54
N ALA A 361 35.77 24.14 20.85
CA ALA A 361 35.94 22.91 20.07
C ALA A 361 35.25 23.01 18.70
N ILE A 362 34.09 23.68 18.64
CA ILE A 362 33.34 23.90 17.39
C ILE A 362 34.08 24.86 16.46
N VAL A 363 34.69 25.93 16.99
CA VAL A 363 35.49 26.89 16.20
C VAL A 363 36.75 26.23 15.63
N ALA A 364 37.39 25.32 16.36
CA ALA A 364 38.56 24.58 15.87
C ALA A 364 38.20 23.59 14.75
N ALA A 365 37.04 22.93 14.81
CA ALA A 365 36.60 21.98 13.79
C ALA A 365 36.27 22.67 12.45
N VAL A 366 35.64 23.86 12.47
CA VAL A 366 35.29 24.63 11.27
C VAL A 366 36.55 25.12 10.51
N VAL A 367 37.62 25.49 11.24
CA VAL A 367 38.88 25.93 10.62
C VAL A 367 39.62 24.77 9.93
N VAL A 368 39.56 23.56 10.48
CA VAL A 368 40.20 22.37 9.88
C VAL A 368 39.46 21.93 8.61
N ILE A 369 38.12 21.96 8.62
CA ILE A 369 37.30 21.60 7.44
C ILE A 369 37.52 22.61 6.31
N GLY A 370 37.58 23.92 6.62
CA GLY A 370 37.88 24.96 5.63
C GLY A 370 39.26 24.81 4.97
N ALA A 371 40.28 24.40 5.74
CA ALA A 371 41.62 24.17 5.21
C ALA A 371 41.71 22.94 4.28
N LEU A 372 40.92 21.90 4.55
CA LEU A 372 40.87 20.68 3.73
C LEU A 372 40.17 20.90 2.39
N ILE A 373 39.08 21.67 2.36
CA ILE A 373 38.37 22.05 1.13
C ILE A 373 39.28 22.88 0.22
N LEU A 374 40.05 23.82 0.80
CA LEU A 374 40.98 24.65 0.05
C LEU A 374 42.16 23.84 -0.54
N ALA A 375 42.67 22.84 0.20
CA ALA A 375 43.72 21.95 -0.28
C ALA A 375 43.22 21.05 -1.44
N PHE A 376 41.97 20.58 -1.38
CA PHE A 376 41.38 19.76 -2.44
C PHE A 376 41.14 20.55 -3.73
N ALA A 377 40.64 21.78 -3.61
CA ALA A 377 40.45 22.69 -4.76
C ALA A 377 41.78 23.06 -5.44
N LEU A 378 42.86 23.26 -4.67
CA LEU A 378 44.19 23.54 -5.21
C LEU A 378 44.83 22.32 -5.89
N ARG A 379 44.49 21.10 -5.45
CA ARG A 379 44.96 19.85 -6.07
C ARG A 379 44.23 19.56 -7.39
N ALA A 380 42.92 19.76 -7.44
CA ALA A 380 42.14 19.62 -8.68
C ALA A 380 42.60 20.59 -9.77
N ARG A 381 42.98 21.82 -9.40
CA ARG A 381 43.48 22.84 -10.33
C ARG A 381 44.88 22.54 -10.88
N ARG A 382 45.69 21.74 -10.19
CA ARG A 382 47.00 21.26 -10.69
C ARG A 382 46.86 20.09 -11.66
N SER A 383 45.86 19.22 -11.47
CA SER A 383 45.63 18.08 -12.38
C SER A 383 44.97 18.46 -13.71
N GLY A 384 44.31 19.61 -13.79
CA GLY A 384 43.71 20.12 -15.03
C GLY A 384 44.68 20.79 -16.01
N ALA A 385 45.97 20.93 -15.65
CA ALA A 385 46.96 21.62 -16.48
C ALA A 385 47.74 20.69 -17.44
N ASP A 386 47.65 19.37 -17.28
CA ASP A 386 48.47 18.40 -18.03
C ASP A 386 47.73 17.69 -19.20
N ALA A 387 46.47 18.02 -19.47
CA ALA A 387 45.65 17.34 -20.48
C ALA A 387 45.45 18.15 -21.79
N ASN A 388 46.48 18.86 -22.26
CA ASN A 388 46.45 19.51 -23.57
C ASN A 388 47.74 19.22 -24.35
N GLY A 389 47.77 18.10 -25.05
CA GLY A 389 48.84 17.78 -25.98
C GLY A 389 48.82 16.33 -26.47
N SER A 390 48.37 16.16 -27.72
CA SER A 390 48.78 15.16 -28.73
C SER A 390 47.60 14.40 -29.33
N ALA A 391 47.23 14.84 -30.54
CA ALA A 391 46.44 14.08 -31.50
C ALA A 391 47.35 13.10 -32.25
N GLU A 392 46.90 11.87 -32.49
CA GLU A 392 47.20 11.12 -33.73
C GLU A 392 46.11 10.05 -33.98
N ALA A 393 45.91 9.71 -35.25
CA ALA A 393 44.66 9.20 -35.81
C ALA A 393 44.67 7.70 -36.20
N ALA A 394 43.44 7.17 -36.30
CA ALA A 394 42.93 6.09 -37.18
C ALA A 394 43.19 4.60 -36.79
N PRO A 395 42.44 3.61 -37.35
CA PRO A 395 41.20 3.65 -38.16
C PRO A 395 40.06 2.72 -37.67
N VAL A 396 38.93 2.87 -38.36
CA VAL A 396 37.68 2.09 -38.37
C VAL A 396 37.88 0.65 -38.85
N ALA A 397 37.16 -0.31 -38.26
CA ALA A 397 36.93 -1.64 -38.85
C ALA A 397 35.50 -2.14 -38.59
N ASP A 398 34.95 -2.72 -39.66
CA ASP A 398 33.59 -3.16 -39.96
C ASP A 398 32.84 -4.02 -38.94
N ALA A 399 31.52 -3.84 -38.95
CA ALA A 399 30.52 -4.81 -38.51
C ALA A 399 30.22 -5.83 -39.64
N PRO A 400 29.91 -7.09 -39.32
CA PRO A 400 29.29 -7.99 -40.29
C PRO A 400 27.77 -8.03 -40.14
N GLU A 401 27.07 -7.66 -41.21
CA GLU A 401 25.69 -8.06 -41.51
C GLU A 401 25.64 -9.54 -41.95
N THR A 402 24.55 -10.24 -41.62
CA THR A 402 23.98 -11.35 -42.42
C THR A 402 22.56 -11.74 -41.90
N PRO A 403 21.69 -12.42 -42.68
CA PRO A 403 20.67 -11.74 -43.48
C PRO A 403 19.23 -12.24 -43.25
N ALA A 404 18.28 -11.54 -43.87
CA ALA A 404 16.88 -11.92 -43.99
C ALA A 404 16.63 -13.04 -45.03
N ALA A 405 15.68 -13.92 -44.70
CA ALA A 405 14.84 -14.72 -45.60
C ALA A 405 13.47 -14.81 -44.88
N GLY A 406 12.29 -14.54 -45.46
CA GLY A 406 11.83 -14.72 -46.83
C GLY A 406 11.01 -16.00 -46.91
N GLY A 407 9.67 -15.91 -46.80
CA GLY A 407 8.77 -17.07 -46.99
C GLY A 407 7.30 -16.80 -46.65
N GLU A 408 6.53 -16.34 -47.64
CA GLU A 408 5.06 -16.47 -47.70
C GLU A 408 4.65 -17.95 -47.87
N SER A 409 3.55 -18.37 -47.23
CA SER A 409 2.62 -19.36 -47.80
C SER A 409 1.26 -19.32 -47.10
N THR A 410 0.23 -19.26 -47.93
CA THR A 410 -1.22 -19.23 -47.70
C THR A 410 -1.85 -20.61 -47.46
N ALA A 411 -3.08 -20.59 -46.91
CA ALA A 411 -4.14 -21.62 -46.89
C ALA A 411 -3.86 -22.85 -45.99
N ASP A 412 -4.81 -23.45 -45.27
CA ASP A 412 -6.20 -23.73 -45.62
C ASP A 412 -7.00 -24.09 -44.34
N GLU A 413 -8.26 -23.67 -44.27
CA GLU A 413 -9.25 -24.02 -43.25
C GLU A 413 -10.00 -25.28 -43.70
N PRO A 414 -10.49 -26.14 -42.79
CA PRO A 414 -11.82 -26.67 -43.05
C PRO A 414 -12.74 -26.67 -41.83
N GLN A 415 -13.91 -26.07 -42.05
CA GLN A 415 -15.15 -26.27 -41.31
C GLN A 415 -15.56 -27.76 -41.27
N ALA A 416 -16.07 -28.20 -40.13
CA ALA A 416 -16.87 -29.41 -39.99
C ALA A 416 -18.12 -29.16 -39.13
N ASP A 417 -19.21 -28.88 -39.84
CA ASP A 417 -20.55 -29.46 -39.70
C ASP A 417 -21.08 -29.84 -38.29
N LYS A 418 -21.95 -29.00 -37.73
CA LYS A 418 -22.93 -29.42 -36.71
C LYS A 418 -24.23 -29.84 -37.39
N GLY A 419 -24.41 -31.15 -37.51
CA GLY A 419 -25.70 -31.77 -37.81
C GLY A 419 -26.75 -31.47 -36.72
N LYS A 420 -27.87 -30.90 -37.15
CA LYS A 420 -29.16 -30.96 -36.44
C LYS A 420 -29.90 -32.20 -36.94
N ASP A 421 -30.29 -33.09 -36.04
CA ASP A 421 -31.57 -33.80 -36.14
C ASP A 421 -31.94 -34.51 -34.83
N LYS A 422 -33.20 -34.26 -34.44
CA LYS A 422 -34.06 -34.88 -33.39
C LYS A 422 -34.02 -34.34 -31.97
#